data_AF-R7M4Q4-F1
#
_entry.id   AF-R7M4Q4-F1
#
_cell.length_a   1.000
_cell.length_b   1.000
_cell.length_c   1.000
_cell.angle_alpha   90.00
_cell.angle_beta   90.00
_cell.angle_gamma   90.00
#
_symmetry.space_group_name_H-M   'P 1'
#
loop_
_entity.id
_entity.type
_entity.pdbx_description
1 polymer ?
#
loop_
_entity_poly.entity_id
_entity_poly.type
_entity_poly.pdbx_seq_one_letter_code
_entity_poly.pdbx_strand_id
1 'polypeptide(L)' 'MIKLYDPDTCPCSHTHCPRYKDCEPCIEFHHNSEEYPLTACEQVAEREKRQAR' A
#
# COMPACT_ATOMS: atom_id res chain seq x y z
N MET A 1 -14.25 -2.47 -2.27
CA MET A 1 -13.25 -3.55 -2.41
C MET A 1 -12.00 -2.90 -2.95
N ILE A 2 -10.92 -2.88 -2.18
CA ILE A 2 -9.66 -2.25 -2.61
C ILE A 2 -8.92 -3.27 -3.46
N LYS A 3 -8.44 -2.85 -4.63
CA LYS A 3 -7.63 -3.71 -5.48
C LYS A 3 -6.15 -3.45 -5.17
N LEU A 4 -5.38 -4.52 -5.00
CA LEU A 4 -3.98 -4.42 -4.63
C LEU A 4 -3.20 -3.70 -5.74
N TYR A 5 -2.47 -2.65 -5.35
CA TYR A 5 -1.64 -1.82 -6.26
C TYR A 5 -2.41 -1.19 -7.42
N ASP A 6 -3.64 -0.77 -7.14
CA ASP A 6 -4.49 -0.06 -8.10
C ASP A 6 -4.49 1.45 -7.77
N PRO A 7 -3.99 2.32 -8.68
CA PRO A 7 -3.90 3.76 -8.46
C PRO A 7 -5.26 4.42 -8.14
N ASP A 8 -6.34 3.94 -8.74
CA ASP A 8 -7.67 4.51 -8.58
C ASP A 8 -8.27 4.21 -7.20
N THR A 9 -7.84 3.11 -6.58
CA THR A 9 -8.31 2.67 -5.26
C THR A 9 -7.23 2.69 -4.18
N CYS A 10 -6.15 3.47 -4.37
CA CYS A 10 -5.03 3.54 -3.44
C CYS A 10 -5.48 3.91 -2.00
N PRO A 11 -5.26 3.04 -0.99
CA PRO A 11 -5.69 3.28 0.39
C PRO A 11 -4.76 4.21 1.19
N CYS A 12 -3.64 4.64 0.60
CA CYS A 12 -2.65 5.42 1.33
C CYS A 12 -3.23 6.79 1.71
N SER A 13 -3.17 7.13 3.00
CA SER A 13 -3.64 8.42 3.51
C SER A 13 -2.66 9.57 3.23
N HIS A 14 -1.41 9.27 2.89
CA HIS A 14 -0.39 10.28 2.59
C HIS A 14 -0.49 10.76 1.13
N THR A 15 -1.56 11.48 0.81
CA THR A 15 -1.88 11.91 -0.57
C THR A 15 -0.91 12.93 -1.15
N HIS A 16 -0.13 13.62 -0.31
CA HIS A 16 0.95 14.53 -0.75
C HIS A 16 2.30 13.82 -0.98
N CYS A 17 2.36 12.49 -0.77
CA CYS A 17 3.57 11.72 -1.05
C CYS A 17 3.94 11.84 -2.54
N PRO A 18 5.22 12.04 -2.91
CA PRO A 18 5.63 12.06 -4.30
C PRO A 18 5.39 10.71 -5.03
N ARG A 19 5.19 9.62 -4.27
CA ARG A 19 4.88 8.28 -4.79
C ARG A 19 3.40 7.91 -4.62
N TYR A 20 2.53 8.87 -4.26
CA TYR A 20 1.11 8.60 -4.10
C TYR A 20 0.50 8.18 -5.45
N LYS A 21 -0.22 7.05 -5.47
CA LYS A 21 -0.78 6.39 -6.68
C LYS A 21 0.26 5.93 -7.71
N ASP A 22 1.54 6.12 -7.45
CA ASP A 22 2.63 5.62 -8.29
C ASP A 22 3.14 4.29 -7.72
N CYS A 23 2.58 3.20 -8.22
CA CYS A 23 2.66 1.90 -7.55
C CYS A 23 4.08 1.32 -7.54
N GLU A 24 4.79 1.28 -8.67
CA GLU A 24 6.12 0.67 -8.74
C GLU A 24 7.13 1.36 -7.79
N PRO A 25 7.26 2.71 -7.81
CA PRO A 25 8.18 3.40 -6.91
C PRO A 25 7.74 3.34 -5.44
N CYS A 26 6.44 3.28 -5.17
CA CYS A 26 5.90 3.09 -3.82
C CYS A 26 6.29 1.72 -3.25
N ILE A 27 6.12 0.66 -4.04
CA ILE A 27 6.49 -0.71 -3.69
C ILE A 27 7.99 -0.78 -3.43
N GLU A 28 8.82 -0.30 -4.37
CA GLU A 28 10.28 -0.33 -4.20
C GLU A 28 10.72 0.42 -2.94
N PHE A 29 10.17 1.62 -2.69
CA PHE A 29 10.51 2.41 -1.50
C PHE A 29 10.16 1.69 -0.20
N HIS A 30 8.95 1.13 -0.11
CA HIS A 30 8.51 0.45 1.11
C HIS A 30 9.22 -0.88 1.31
N HIS A 31 9.36 -1.71 0.27
CA HIS A 31 10.01 -3.03 0.39
C HIS A 31 11.51 -2.94 0.73
N ASN A 32 12.14 -1.79 0.48
CA ASN A 32 13.51 -1.51 0.89
C ASN A 32 13.62 -0.73 2.22
N SER A 33 12.49 -0.40 2.87
CA SER A 33 12.47 0.33 4.14
C SER A 33 12.48 -0.62 5.33
N GLU A 34 13.46 -0.48 6.22
CA GLU A 34 13.49 -1.23 7.48
C GLU A 34 12.40 -0.78 8.46
N GLU A 35 12.01 0.50 8.40
CA GLU A 35 11.03 1.08 9.32
C GLU A 35 9.58 0.82 8.87
N TYR A 36 9.32 0.88 7.55
CA TYR A 36 7.99 0.69 6.98
C TYR A 36 8.02 -0.25 5.76
N PRO A 37 8.23 -1.56 5.98
CA PRO A 37 8.44 -2.55 4.91
C PRO A 37 7.18 -2.85 4.07
N LEU A 38 5.99 -2.47 4.56
CA LEU A 38 4.71 -2.74 3.89
C LEU A 38 4.06 -1.47 3.37
N THR A 39 3.62 -1.52 2.12
CA THR A 39 2.75 -0.50 1.53
C THR A 39 1.38 -0.48 2.23
N ALA A 40 0.67 0.65 2.14
CA ALA A 40 -0.70 0.74 2.64
C ALA A 40 -1.64 -0.29 1.97
N CYS A 41 -1.40 -0.60 0.69
CA CYS A 41 -2.12 -1.65 -0.05
C CYS A 41 -1.98 -3.01 0.63
N GLU A 42 -0.76 -3.40 0.99
CA GLU A 42 -0.47 -4.67 1.66
C GLU A 42 -1.07 -4.71 3.06
N GLN A 43 -0.96 -3.61 3.81
CA GLN A 43 -1.54 -3.52 5.16
C GLN A 43 -3.07 -3.75 5.13
N VAL A 44 -3.77 -3.20 4.14
CA VAL A 44 -5.21 -3.47 3.95
C VAL A 44 -5.45 -4.94 3.60
N ALA A 45 -4.70 -5.49 2.65
CA ALA A 45 -4.87 -6.89 2.23
C ALA A 45 -4.60 -7.88 3.39
N GLU A 46 -3.61 -7.62 4.23
CA GLU A 46 -3.39 -8.41 5.45
C GLU A 46 -4.55 -8.30 6.44
N ARG A 47 -5.08 -7.10 6.63
CA ARG A 47 -6.24 -6.89 7.52
C ARG A 47 -7.46 -7.66 7.02
N GLU A 48 -7.76 -7.60 5.73
CA GLU A 48 -8.87 -8.35 5.12
C GLU A 48 -8.69 -9.86 5.28
N LYS A 49 -7.47 -10.39 5.09
CA LYS A 49 -7.15 -11.82 5.34
C LYS A 49 -7.37 -12.21 6.80
N ARG A 50 -7.02 -11.35 7.76
CA ARG A 50 -7.22 -11.61 9.20
C ARG A 50 -8.69 -11.59 9.59
N GLN A 51 -9.50 -10.74 8.97
CA GLN A 51 -10.95 -10.63 9.25
C GLN A 51 -11.78 -11.72 8.57
N ALA A 52 -11.28 -12.30 7.48
CA ALA A 52 -11.90 -13.43 6.81
C ALA A 52 -11.68 -14.78 7.50
N ARG A 53 -10.94 -14.79 8.63
CA ARG A 53 -10.60 -15.98 9.42
C ARG A 53 -11.35 -15.98 10.74
#